data_AF-A0A537G535-F1
#
_entry.id   AF-A0A537G535-F1
#
_cell.length_a   1.000
_cell.length_b   1.000
_cell.length_c   1.000
_cell.angle_alpha   90.00
_cell.angle_beta   90.00
_cell.angle_gamma   90.00
#
_symmetry.space_group_name_H-M   'P 1'
#
loop_
_entity.id
_entity.type
_entity.pdbx_description
1 polymer ?
#
loop_
_entity_poly.entity_id
_entity_poly.type
_entity_poly.pdbx_seq_one_letter_code
_entity_poly.pdbx_strand_id
1 'polypeptide(L)'
;MQSYGPNNIGFWIMGFGLLIMMIGIALIASWTANIFYLVTGWFVLTLGIACLALGLSGYGRWDRPPVPKVRCRHCYMLNYESAIHCRKCGSNMF
;
A
#
# COMPACT_ATOMS: atom_id res chain seq x y z
N MET A 1 24.30 -8.92 5.74
CA MET A 1 23.08 -9.30 5.00
C MET A 1 22.20 -8.07 4.94
N GLN A 2 22.13 -7.41 3.78
CA GLN A 2 21.34 -6.18 3.62
C GLN A 2 19.87 -6.53 3.88
N SER A 3 19.33 -6.02 4.99
CA SER A 3 17.90 -6.07 5.26
C SER A 3 17.22 -5.15 4.24
N TYR A 4 16.72 -5.74 3.15
CA TYR A 4 15.80 -5.07 2.24
C TYR A 4 14.59 -4.65 3.07
N GLY A 5 14.53 -3.37 3.44
CA GLY A 5 13.39 -2.83 4.17
C GLY A 5 12.08 -3.05 3.40
N PRO A 6 10.93 -3.06 4.07
CA PRO A 6 9.61 -3.28 3.47
C PRO A 6 9.30 -2.30 2.31
N ASN A 7 10.00 -1.17 2.25
CA ASN A 7 9.88 -0.15 1.21
C ASN A 7 10.38 -0.61 -0.17
N ASN A 8 11.34 -1.54 -0.23
CA ASN A 8 11.85 -2.02 -1.53
C ASN A 8 10.81 -2.91 -2.23
N ILE A 9 10.09 -3.76 -1.49
CA ILE A 9 9.15 -4.73 -2.07
C ILE A 9 7.99 -4.02 -2.80
N GLY A 10 7.45 -2.95 -2.21
CA GLY A 10 6.38 -2.15 -2.84
C GLY A 10 6.82 -1.47 -4.14
N PHE A 11 8.04 -0.93 -4.17
CA PHE A 11 8.62 -0.32 -5.37
C PHE A 11 8.81 -1.35 -6.52
N TRP A 12 9.32 -2.54 -6.19
CA TRP A 12 9.48 -3.63 -7.16
C TRP A 12 8.14 -4.13 -7.70
N ILE A 13 7.11 -4.26 -6.86
CA ILE A 13 5.76 -4.66 -7.28
C ILE A 13 5.14 -3.61 -8.21
N MET A 14 5.32 -2.32 -7.91
CA MET A 14 4.83 -1.23 -8.73
C MET A 14 5.52 -1.20 -10.10
N GLY A 15 6.85 -1.37 -10.13
CA GLY A 15 7.63 -1.46 -11.37
C GLY A 15 7.24 -2.66 -12.23
N PHE A 16 7.00 -3.83 -11.61
CA PHE A 16 6.56 -5.03 -12.31
C PHE A 16 5.16 -4.86 -12.92
N GLY A 17 4.22 -4.23 -12.18
CA GLY A 17 2.88 -3.91 -12.69
C GLY A 17 2.91 -2.99 -13.91
N LEU A 18 3.82 -2.00 -13.92
CA LEU A 18 4.00 -1.07 -15.03
C LEU A 18 4.53 -1.78 -16.29
N LEU A 19 5.47 -2.71 -16.12
CA LEU A 19 6.03 -3.52 -17.21
C LEU A 19 4.95 -4.43 -17.83
N ILE A 20 4.12 -5.07 -17.00
CA ILE A 20 2.98 -5.87 -17.44
C ILE A 20 1.96 -5.02 -18.22
N MET A 21 1.69 -3.80 -17.77
CA MET A 21 0.79 -2.90 -18.50
C MET A 21 1.32 -2.56 -19.90
N MET A 22 2.63 -2.30 -20.04
CA MET A 22 3.23 -2.03 -21.36
C MET A 22 3.07 -3.22 -22.31
N ILE A 23 3.22 -4.45 -21.78
CA ILE A 23 3.00 -5.69 -22.56
C ILE A 23 1.52 -5.81 -22.96
N GLY A 24 0.59 -5.55 -22.02
CA GLY A 24 -0.85 -5.56 -22.30
C GLY A 24 -1.25 -4.57 -23.39
N ILE A 25 -0.71 -3.34 -23.35
CA ILE A 25 -0.95 -2.32 -24.38
C ILE A 25 -0.37 -2.74 -25.73
N ALA A 26 0.84 -3.32 -25.76
CA ALA A 26 1.45 -3.82 -27.00
C ALA A 26 0.64 -4.96 -27.64
N LEU A 27 0.09 -5.86 -26.82
CA LEU A 27 -0.84 -6.91 -27.26
C LEU A 27 -2.14 -6.33 -27.83
N ILE A 28 -2.72 -5.32 -27.18
CA ILE A 28 -3.93 -4.64 -27.69
C ILE A 28 -3.63 -3.91 -29.01
N ALA A 29 -2.48 -3.25 -29.13
CA ALA A 29 -2.09 -2.54 -30.36
C ALA A 29 -1.85 -3.50 -31.55
N SER A 30 -1.46 -4.75 -31.28
CA SER A 30 -1.23 -5.79 -32.29
C SER A 30 -2.48 -6.63 -32.61
N TRP A 31 -3.69 -6.15 -32.26
CA TRP A 31 -4.97 -6.83 -32.50
C TRP A 31 -5.23 -7.19 -33.96
N THR A 32 -4.66 -6.45 -34.91
CA THR A 32 -4.82 -6.69 -36.34
C THR A 32 -4.15 -7.98 -36.81
N ALA A 33 -3.14 -8.48 -36.08
CA ALA A 33 -2.48 -9.74 -36.37
C ALA A 33 -3.28 -10.95 -35.86
N ASN A 34 -3.95 -10.81 -34.70
CA ASN A 34 -4.80 -11.84 -34.15
C ASN A 34 -5.82 -11.26 -33.16
N ILE A 35 -7.10 -11.57 -33.33
CA ILE A 35 -8.18 -11.09 -32.45
C ILE A 35 -7.99 -11.58 -31.01
N PHE A 36 -7.34 -12.74 -30.81
CA PHE A 36 -7.03 -13.27 -29.49
C PHE A 36 -6.03 -12.39 -28.70
N TYR A 37 -5.25 -11.54 -29.36
CA TYR A 37 -4.39 -10.56 -28.69
C TYR A 37 -5.17 -9.45 -28.00
N LEU A 38 -6.38 -9.16 -28.48
CA LEU A 38 -7.25 -8.18 -27.83
C LEU A 38 -7.74 -8.74 -26.48
N VAL A 39 -8.20 -9.99 -26.44
CA VAL A 39 -8.66 -10.64 -25.21
C VAL A 39 -7.52 -10.84 -24.21
N THR A 40 -6.39 -11.36 -24.67
CA THR A 40 -5.22 -11.58 -23.81
C THR A 40 -4.58 -10.27 -23.35
N GLY A 41 -4.51 -9.26 -24.22
CA GLY A 41 -4.03 -7.92 -23.88
C GLY A 41 -4.88 -7.23 -22.81
N TRP A 42 -6.21 -7.31 -22.91
CA TRP A 42 -7.13 -6.81 -21.87
C TRP A 42 -6.92 -7.53 -20.53
N PHE A 43 -6.78 -8.85 -20.54
CA PHE A 43 -6.51 -9.62 -19.32
C PHE A 43 -5.18 -9.20 -18.66
N VAL A 44 -4.11 -9.12 -19.43
CA VAL A 44 -2.78 -8.70 -18.96
C VAL A 44 -2.80 -7.26 -18.42
N LEU A 45 -3.54 -6.36 -19.08
CA LEU A 45 -3.68 -4.97 -18.64
C LEU A 45 -4.40 -4.88 -17.28
N THR A 46 -5.48 -5.65 -17.06
CA THR A 46 -6.16 -5.68 -15.75
C THR A 46 -5.26 -6.21 -14.63
N LEU A 47 -4.40 -7.20 -14.91
CA LEU A 47 -3.41 -7.69 -13.95
C LEU A 47 -2.37 -6.63 -13.61
N GLY A 48 -1.88 -5.88 -14.62
CA GLY A 48 -0.94 -4.78 -14.41
C GLY A 48 -1.52 -3.67 -13.54
N ILE A 49 -2.78 -3.28 -13.77
CA ILE A 49 -3.50 -2.30 -12.93
C ILE A 49 -3.65 -2.82 -11.50
N ALA A 50 -4.02 -4.09 -11.32
CA ALA A 50 -4.18 -4.68 -9.99
C ALA A 50 -2.86 -4.67 -9.19
N CYS A 51 -1.73 -5.03 -9.82
CA CYS A 51 -0.42 -4.94 -9.19
C CYS A 51 -0.04 -3.50 -8.81
N LEU A 52 -0.35 -2.53 -9.67
CA LEU A 52 -0.09 -1.12 -9.41
C LEU A 52 -0.95 -0.58 -8.25
N ALA A 53 -2.23 -0.96 -8.20
CA ALA A 53 -3.14 -0.61 -7.11
C ALA A 53 -2.71 -1.22 -5.78
N LEU A 54 -2.25 -2.48 -5.79
CA LEU A 54 -1.71 -3.14 -4.59
C LEU A 54 -0.44 -2.44 -4.10
N GLY A 55 0.46 -2.08 -5.01
CA GLY A 55 1.65 -1.28 -4.70
C GLY A 55 1.29 0.05 -4.02
N LEU A 56 0.34 0.80 -4.57
CA LEU A 56 -0.13 2.08 -4.00
C LEU A 56 -0.84 1.91 -2.65
N SER A 57 -1.66 0.86 -2.49
CA SER A 57 -2.36 0.59 -1.22
C SER A 57 -1.40 0.26 -0.07
N GLY A 58 -0.23 -0.30 -0.38
CA GLY A 58 0.86 -0.49 0.57
C GLY A 58 1.49 0.81 1.06
N TYR A 59 1.55 1.84 0.19
CA TYR A 59 2.03 3.17 0.54
C TYR A 59 1.01 3.96 1.39
N GLY A 60 -0.28 3.88 1.08
CA GLY A 60 -1.33 4.65 1.80
C GLY A 60 -1.53 4.28 3.29
N ARG A 61 -0.95 3.17 3.76
CA ARG A 61 -0.93 2.84 5.21
C ARG A 61 0.06 3.70 6.01
N TRP A 62 1.00 4.39 5.34
CA TRP A 62 1.99 5.26 5.98
C TRP A 62 1.52 6.70 6.17
N ASP A 63 0.40 7.11 5.55
CA ASP A 63 -0.19 8.45 5.73
C ASP A 63 -0.91 8.64 7.07
N ARG A 64 -0.93 7.62 7.94
CA ARG A 64 -1.31 7.80 9.34
C ARG A 64 -0.04 8.15 10.10
N PRO A 65 0.25 9.44 10.37
CA PRO A 65 1.36 9.79 11.26
C PRO A 65 1.17 8.99 12.55
N PRO A 66 2.25 8.43 13.12
CA PRO A 66 2.16 7.73 14.40
C PRO A 66 1.58 8.72 15.39
N VAL A 67 0.31 8.55 15.75
CA VAL A 67 -0.35 9.44 16.71
C VAL A 67 0.52 9.40 17.98
N PRO A 68 1.07 10.54 18.42
CA PRO A 68 1.99 10.55 19.54
C PRO A 68 1.32 9.91 20.75
N LYS A 69 2.05 8.98 21.39
CA LYS A 69 1.55 8.20 22.52
C LYS A 69 2.22 8.71 23.79
N VAL A 70 1.42 9.10 24.76
CA VAL A 70 1.87 9.54 26.09
C VAL A 70 1.51 8.48 27.12
N ARG A 71 2.39 8.32 28.11
CA ARG A 71 2.12 7.45 29.26
C ARG A 71 1.26 8.19 30.26
N CYS A 72 0.18 7.55 30.71
CA CYS A 72 -0.59 8.04 31.84
C CYS A 72 0.28 8.08 33.10
N ARG A 73 0.26 9.21 33.85
CA ARG A 73 1.01 9.35 35.11
C ARG A 73 0.60 8.36 36.20
N HIS A 74 -0.68 7.94 36.22
CA HIS A 74 -1.21 7.09 37.29
C HIS A 74 -1.02 5.59 37.05
N CYS A 75 -1.26 5.11 35.83
CA CYS A 75 -1.25 3.67 35.53
C CYS A 75 -0.19 3.25 34.50
N TYR A 76 0.64 4.18 34.03
CA TYR A 76 1.70 3.99 33.04
C TYR A 76 1.25 3.37 31.70
N MET A 77 -0.05 3.28 31.45
CA MET A 77 -0.62 2.82 30.19
C MET A 77 -0.31 3.84 29.08
N LEU A 78 0.18 3.36 27.93
CA LEU A 78 0.28 4.16 26.71
C LEU A 78 -1.12 4.51 26.21
N ASN A 79 -1.41 5.80 26.10
CA ASN A 79 -2.61 6.31 25.47
C ASN A 79 -2.24 7.35 24.39
N TYR A 80 -3.20 7.68 23.54
CA TYR A 80 -3.04 8.73 22.54
C TYR A 80 -2.96 10.11 23.23
N GLU A 81 -2.10 11.00 22.75
CA GLU A 81 -1.96 12.36 23.28
C GLU A 81 -3.24 13.20 23.17
N SER A 82 -4.10 12.90 22.21
CA SER A 82 -5.40 13.55 22.05
C SER A 82 -6.46 13.12 23.07
N ALA A 83 -6.19 12.11 23.90
CA ALA A 83 -7.18 11.61 24.84
C ALA A 83 -7.10 12.34 26.18
N ILE A 84 -8.22 12.90 26.62
CA ILE A 84 -8.34 13.64 27.89
C ILE A 84 -8.28 12.69 29.09
N HIS A 85 -8.86 11.49 28.94
CA HIS A 85 -8.95 10.48 30.01
C HIS A 85 -8.22 9.19 29.65
N CYS A 86 -7.52 8.61 30.62
CA CYS A 86 -6.89 7.30 30.50
C CYS A 86 -7.90 6.20 30.22
N ARG A 87 -7.67 5.38 29.18
CA ARG A 87 -8.55 4.24 28.85
C ARG A 87 -8.60 3.17 29.93
N LYS A 88 -7.56 3.06 30.76
CA LYS A 88 -7.47 2.02 31.79
C LYS A 88 -8.03 2.48 33.12
N CYS A 89 -7.69 3.69 33.57
CA CYS A 89 -8.02 4.17 34.91
C CYS A 89 -8.96 5.38 34.94
N GLY A 90 -9.38 5.92 33.79
CA GLY A 90 -10.27 7.09 33.71
C GLY A 90 -9.64 8.41 34.18
N SER A 91 -8.43 8.37 34.74
CA SER A 91 -7.74 9.56 35.24
C SER A 91 -7.46 10.55 34.10
N ASN A 92 -7.45 11.84 34.44
CA ASN A 92 -7.02 12.87 33.51
C ASN A 92 -5.59 12.60 33.02
N MET A 93 -5.31 12.89 31.74
CA MET A 93 -3.96 12.80 31.18
C MET A 93 -3.13 14.07 31.38
N PHE A 94 -3.78 15.18 31.75
CA PHE A 94 -3.18 16.46 32.13
C PHE A 94 -3.02 16.58 33.65
#